data_AF-A0A835X5L8-F1
#
_entry.id   AF-A0A835X5L8-F1
#
_cell.length_a   1.000
_cell.length_b   1.000
_cell.length_c   1.000
_cell.angle_alpha   90.00
_cell.angle_beta   90.00
_cell.angle_gamma   90.00
#
_symmetry.space_group_name_H-M   'P 1'
#
loop_
_entity.id
_entity.type
_entity.pdbx_description
1 polymer ?
#
loop_
_entity_poly.entity_id
_entity_poly.type
_entity_poly.pdbx_seq_one_letter_code
_entity_poly.pdbx_strand_id
1 'polypeptide(L)' 'MSQILATSKSRLIQDFVISKKRSFMTSTASFAKCNVCGKGIEDGFSITAKSIQKRTFFFCDMHNN' A
#
# COMPACT_ATOMS: atom_id res chain seq x y z
N MET A 1 7.81 -59.35 -14.49
CA MET A 1 7.19 -58.25 -15.24
C MET A 1 6.73 -57.23 -14.24
N SER A 2 7.40 -56.07 -14.18
CA SER A 2 7.10 -55.03 -13.20
C SER A 2 6.86 -53.74 -13.97
N GLN A 3 5.60 -53.38 -14.14
CA GLN A 3 5.15 -52.19 -14.85
C GLN A 3 5.45 -50.91 -14.05
N ILE A 4 6.04 -49.95 -14.74
CA ILE A 4 6.23 -48.55 -14.32
C ILE A 4 4.85 -47.86 -14.39
N LEU A 5 4.34 -47.32 -13.27
CA LEU A 5 3.08 -46.59 -13.26
C LEU A 5 3.26 -45.15 -12.72
N ALA A 6 3.32 -44.23 -13.69
CA ALA A 6 2.98 -42.80 -13.65
C ALA A 6 3.30 -42.01 -12.36
N THR A 7 4.40 -41.25 -12.39
CA THR A 7 4.59 -40.09 -11.52
C THR A 7 3.56 -39.02 -11.90
N SER A 8 2.46 -38.94 -11.16
CA SER A 8 1.53 -37.81 -11.24
C SER A 8 2.29 -36.57 -10.77
N LYS A 9 2.68 -35.71 -11.73
CA LYS A 9 3.25 -34.39 -11.45
C LYS A 9 2.24 -33.59 -10.66
N SER A 10 2.34 -33.63 -9.33
CA SER A 10 1.62 -32.75 -8.42
C SER A 10 2.05 -31.32 -8.71
N ARG A 11 1.25 -30.60 -9.50
CA ARG A 11 1.38 -29.15 -9.64
C ARG A 11 0.87 -28.54 -8.33
N LEU A 12 1.74 -28.43 -7.34
CA LEU A 12 1.50 -27.63 -6.15
C LEU A 12 1.39 -26.17 -6.59
N ILE A 13 0.17 -25.71 -6.84
CA ILE A 13 -0.12 -24.29 -7.00
C ILE A 13 0.00 -23.71 -5.58
N GLN A 14 1.12 -23.06 -5.30
CA GLN A 14 1.25 -22.27 -4.07
C GLN A 14 0.49 -20.95 -4.30
N ASP A 15 -0.57 -20.74 -3.53
CA ASP A 15 -1.26 -19.46 -3.48
C ASP A 15 -0.27 -18.39 -2.98
N PHE A 16 0.25 -17.61 -3.92
CA PHE A 16 1.05 -16.43 -3.60
C PHE A 16 0.15 -15.38 -2.98
N VAL A 17 -0.04 -15.46 -1.66
CA VAL A 17 -0.66 -14.38 -0.89
C VAL A 17 0.36 -13.25 -0.82
N ILE A 18 0.29 -12.31 -1.78
CA ILE A 18 1.05 -11.07 -1.75
C ILE A 18 0.54 -10.25 -0.57
N SER A 19 1.13 -10.48 0.61
CA SER A 19 0.96 -9.62 1.77
C SER A 19 1.49 -8.24 1.39
N LYS A 20 0.60 -7.31 1.04
CA LYS A 20 0.97 -5.90 0.82
C LYS A 20 1.60 -5.38 2.11
N LYS A 21 2.94 -5.32 2.16
CA LYS A 21 3.65 -4.61 3.21
C LYS A 21 3.18 -3.17 3.16
N ARG A 22 2.57 -2.69 4.26
CA ARG A 22 2.31 -1.27 4.44
C ARG A 22 3.66 -0.57 4.46
N SER A 23 3.99 0.11 3.36
CA SER A 23 5.16 0.95 3.27
C SER A 23 4.91 2.17 4.17
N PHE A 24 5.46 2.13 5.38
CA PHE A 24 5.52 3.31 6.23
C PHE A 24 6.53 4.27 5.60
N MET A 25 6.05 5.27 4.86
CA MET A 25 6.90 6.38 4.42
C MET A 25 7.16 7.27 5.63
N THR A 26 8.40 7.27 6.11
CA THR A 26 8.88 8.27 7.08
C THR A 26 9.28 9.52 6.30
N SER A 27 8.31 10.39 6.00
CA SER A 27 8.60 11.67 5.34
C SER A 27 9.03 12.73 6.35
N THR A 28 10.19 13.34 6.15
CA THR A 28 10.68 14.52 6.88
C THR A 28 9.99 15.80 6.39
N ALA A 29 8.67 15.76 6.18
CA ALA A 29 7.91 16.93 5.77
C ALA A 29 7.68 17.81 7.00
N SER A 30 8.42 18.91 7.09
CA SER A 30 8.23 19.92 8.14
C SER A 30 6.89 20.65 8.02
N PHE A 31 6.28 20.66 6.83
CA PHE A 31 4.97 21.24 6.57
C PHE A 31 4.22 20.39 5.54
N ALA A 32 3.13 19.75 5.94
CA ALA A 32 2.16 19.14 5.02
C ALA A 32 0.76 19.65 5.35
N LYS A 33 0.00 20.04 4.32
CA LYS A 33 -1.36 20.58 4.43
C LYS A 33 -2.30 19.80 3.55
N CYS A 34 -3.51 19.56 4.01
CA CYS A 34 -4.55 18.95 3.21
C CYS A 34 -4.89 19.85 2.01
N ASN A 35 -4.84 19.28 0.81
CA ASN A 35 -5.19 19.99 -0.43
C ASN A 35 -6.66 20.46 -0.49
N VAL A 36 -7.54 19.95 0.38
CA VAL A 36 -8.97 20.27 0.39
C VAL A 36 -9.29 21.39 1.38
N CYS A 37 -8.90 21.24 2.65
CA CYS A 37 -9.25 22.20 3.71
C CYS A 37 -8.09 23.09 4.16
N GLY A 38 -6.88 22.89 3.63
CA GLY A 38 -5.69 23.66 4.01
C GLY A 38 -5.13 23.36 5.41
N LYS A 39 -5.81 22.53 6.22
CA LYS A 39 -5.34 22.15 7.56
C LYS A 39 -4.08 21.30 7.48
N GLY A 40 -3.11 21.60 8.33
CA GLY A 40 -1.81 20.95 8.33
C GLY A 40 -1.55 20.06 9.53
N ILE A 41 -0.36 19.46 9.52
CA ILE A 41 0.16 18.70 10.67
C ILE A 41 0.32 19.63 11.90
N GLU A 42 0.64 20.90 11.67
CA GLU A 42 0.73 21.96 12.69
C GLU A 42 -0.58 22.19 13.45
N ASP A 43 -1.72 21.88 12.83
CA ASP A 43 -3.04 21.99 13.43
C ASP A 43 -3.45 20.73 14.23
N GLY A 44 -2.55 19.74 14.36
CA GLY A 44 -2.80 18.46 15.01
C GLY A 44 -3.54 17.44 14.14
N PHE A 45 -3.62 17.66 12.83
CA PHE A 45 -4.27 16.72 11.90
C PHE A 45 -3.26 15.72 11.35
N SER A 46 -3.68 14.46 11.25
CA SER A 46 -2.96 13.46 10.47
C SER A 46 -3.15 13.75 8.98
N ILE A 47 -2.03 13.78 8.24
CA ILE A 47 -1.99 14.03 6.81
C ILE A 47 -1.43 12.79 6.11
N THR A 48 -2.19 12.25 5.17
CA THR A 48 -1.82 11.11 4.34
C THR A 48 -1.42 11.57 2.95
N ALA A 49 -0.27 11.10 2.47
CA ALA A 49 0.16 11.30 1.09
C ALA A 49 -0.43 10.21 0.17
N LYS A 50 -1.12 10.60 -0.89
CA LYS A 50 -1.60 9.72 -1.97
C LYS A 50 -0.93 10.12 -3.29
N SER A 51 -0.37 9.16 -4.01
CA SER A 51 0.16 9.38 -5.36
C SER A 51 -0.92 9.10 -6.40
N ILE A 52 -1.34 10.14 -7.13
CA ILE A 52 -2.33 10.08 -8.21
C ILE A 52 -1.66 10.59 -9.49
N GLN A 53 -1.62 9.78 -10.55
CA GLN A 53 -1.02 10.16 -11.84
C GLN A 53 0.41 10.72 -11.72
N LYS A 54 1.26 10.10 -10.89
CA LYS A 54 2.64 10.54 -10.59
C LYS A 54 2.76 11.88 -9.84
N ARG A 55 1.66 12.45 -9.37
CA ARG A 55 1.65 13.62 -8.47
C ARG A 55 1.26 13.18 -7.07
N THR A 56 1.94 13.74 -6.07
CA THR A 56 1.63 13.49 -4.66
C THR A 56 0.64 14.53 -4.17
N PHE A 57 -0.47 14.07 -3.61
CA PHE A 57 -1.49 14.88 -2.97
C PHE A 57 -1.57 14.55 -1.48
N PHE A 58 -1.91 15.54 -0.67
CA PHE A 58 -2.01 15.41 0.78
C PHE A 58 -3.47 15.55 1.22
N PHE A 59 -3.95 14.58 2.00
CA PHE A 59 -5.31 14.54 2.49
C PHE A 59 -5.32 14.35 4.00
N CYS A 60 -6.15 15.11 4.72
CA CYS A 60 -6.39 14.82 6.13
C CYS A 60 -7.33 13.63 6.30
N ASP A 61 -7.40 13.05 7.49
CA ASP A 61 -8.24 11.88 7.77
C ASP A 61 -9.71 12.06 7.33
N MET A 62 -10.24 13.29 7.43
CA MET A 62 -11.60 13.64 7.00
C MET A 62 -11.80 13.62 5.48
N HIS A 63 -10.74 13.90 4.69
CA HIS A 63 -10.79 13.98 3.23
C HIS A 63 -10.05 12.81 2.56
N ASN A 64 -9.79 11.73 3.31
CA ASN A 64 -9.05 10.57 2.82
C ASN A 64 -9.93 9.54 2.07
N ASN A 65 -11.17 9.88 1.72
CA ASN A 65 -12.09 9.00 1.00
C ASN A 65 -11.90 9.09 -0.52
#